data_AF-A0A1M6RK30-F1
#
_entry.id   AF-A0A1M6RK30-F1
#
_cell.length_a   1.000
_cell.length_b   1.000
_cell.length_c   1.000
_cell.angle_alpha   90.00
_cell.angle_beta   90.00
_cell.angle_gamma   90.00
#
_symmetry.space_group_name_H-M   'P 1'
#
loop_
_entity.id
_entity.type
_entity.pdbx_description
1 polymer ?
#
loop_
_entity_poly.entity_id
_entity_poly.type
_entity_poly.pdbx_seq_one_letter_code
_entity_poly.pdbx_strand_id
1 'polypeptide(L)'
;MLQEQSIFIKLKGFNQLIEDSLKKKIKISDILEHNDFTQEEIAILKSEKLKQFLDLIIFGLKCSLIGSFTGNRQAEILVKRYGLDGGRVLTLQQMGDEFGVSKERVRQLQEKMLKKLTPTKTRHILEEIIVLTACNVLEKEYSPNLRDKENNEL
;
A
#
# COMPACT_ATOMS: atom_id res chain seq x y z
N MET A 1 -17.31 -5.90 -15.15
CA MET A 1 -18.20 -5.75 -13.97
C MET A 1 -17.57 -6.17 -12.64
N LEU A 2 -17.47 -7.46 -12.26
CA LEU A 2 -16.96 -7.83 -10.91
C LEU A 2 -15.46 -7.58 -10.70
N GLN A 3 -14.63 -7.84 -11.73
CA GLN A 3 -13.19 -7.59 -11.65
C GLN A 3 -12.86 -6.09 -11.58
N GLU A 4 -13.56 -5.26 -12.35
CA GLU A 4 -13.39 -3.79 -12.31
C GLU A 4 -13.81 -3.20 -10.97
N GLN A 5 -14.90 -3.71 -10.38
CA GLN A 5 -15.33 -3.32 -9.03
C GLN A 5 -14.27 -3.66 -7.99
N SER A 6 -13.67 -4.85 -8.06
CA SER A 6 -12.61 -5.28 -7.15
C SER A 6 -11.37 -4.37 -7.24
N ILE A 7 -10.95 -4.01 -8.46
CA ILE A 7 -9.82 -3.09 -8.70
C ILE A 7 -10.12 -1.71 -8.12
N PHE A 8 -11.32 -1.18 -8.33
CA PHE A 8 -11.71 0.13 -7.80
C PHE A 8 -11.69 0.17 -6.28
N ILE A 9 -12.19 -0.89 -5.63
CA ILE A 9 -12.16 -0.98 -4.16
C ILE A 9 -10.72 -1.02 -3.65
N LYS A 10 -9.86 -1.86 -4.25
CA LYS A 10 -8.44 -1.94 -3.91
C LYS A 10 -7.73 -0.59 -4.04
N LEU A 11 -7.96 0.11 -5.15
CA LEU A 11 -7.34 1.41 -5.41
C LEU A 11 -7.80 2.46 -4.39
N LYS A 12 -9.10 2.55 -4.13
CA LYS A 12 -9.66 3.47 -3.12
C LYS A 12 -9.11 3.15 -1.73
N GLY A 13 -9.06 1.86 -1.40
CA GLY A 13 -8.53 1.33 -0.15
C GLY A 13 -7.07 1.68 0.07
N PHE A 14 -6.24 1.42 -0.94
CA PHE A 14 -4.83 1.73 -0.93
C PHE A 14 -4.59 3.23 -0.73
N ASN A 15 -5.28 4.08 -1.51
CA ASN A 15 -5.15 5.53 -1.38
C ASN A 15 -5.50 6.01 0.03
N GLN A 16 -6.59 5.49 0.62
CA GLN A 16 -6.98 5.83 1.98
C GLN A 16 -5.94 5.36 3.01
N LEU A 17 -5.35 4.17 2.83
CA LEU A 17 -4.30 3.66 3.72
C LEU A 17 -3.06 4.57 3.70
N ILE A 18 -2.61 4.98 2.52
CA ILE A 18 -1.45 5.86 2.37
C ILE A 18 -1.72 7.23 2.99
N GLU A 19 -2.90 7.80 2.76
CA GLU A 19 -3.29 9.08 3.35
C GLU A 19 -3.37 9.00 4.89
N ASP A 20 -3.98 7.94 5.43
CA ASP A 20 -4.08 7.73 6.88
C ASP A 20 -2.72 7.50 7.55
N SER A 21 -1.80 6.82 6.86
CA SER A 21 -0.45 6.51 7.35
C SER A 21 0.50 7.71 7.26
N LEU A 22 0.57 8.35 6.10
CA LEU A 22 1.55 9.40 5.82
C LEU A 22 1.03 10.79 6.16
N LYS A 23 -0.26 10.94 6.48
CA LYS A 23 -0.94 12.21 6.74
C LYS A 23 -0.79 13.22 5.59
N LYS A 24 -0.52 12.72 4.38
CA LYS A 24 -0.33 13.49 3.16
C LYS A 24 -0.88 12.69 1.99
N LYS A 25 -1.50 13.40 1.05
CA LYS A 25 -1.88 12.82 -0.23
C LYS A 25 -0.64 12.61 -1.07
N ILE A 26 -0.35 11.36 -1.41
CA ILE A 26 0.75 10.99 -2.32
C ILE A 26 0.14 10.30 -3.53
N LYS A 27 0.55 10.71 -4.72
CA LYS A 27 0.17 10.00 -5.95
C LYS A 27 1.29 9.06 -6.33
N ILE A 28 0.91 7.84 -6.74
CA ILE A 28 1.85 6.85 -7.26
C ILE A 28 2.58 7.41 -8.50
N SER A 29 1.90 8.17 -9.35
CA SER A 29 2.53 8.82 -10.51
C SER A 29 3.69 9.70 -10.12
N ASP A 30 3.53 10.51 -9.08
CA ASP A 30 4.57 11.42 -8.63
C ASP A 30 5.78 10.59 -8.15
N ILE A 31 5.57 9.50 -7.41
CA ILE A 31 6.65 8.60 -7.00
C ILE A 31 7.38 8.02 -8.22
N LEU A 32 6.64 7.55 -9.22
CA LEU A 32 7.24 6.95 -10.42
C LEU A 32 8.02 7.99 -11.24
N GLU A 33 7.47 9.19 -11.43
CA GLU A 33 8.15 10.28 -12.15
C GLU A 33 9.48 10.67 -11.49
N HIS A 34 9.53 10.70 -10.16
CA HIS A 34 10.77 10.97 -9.41
C HIS A 34 11.79 9.82 -9.46
N ASN A 35 11.43 8.66 -10.02
CA ASN A 35 12.29 7.48 -10.16
C ASN A 35 12.48 7.08 -11.63
N ASP A 36 12.55 8.07 -12.53
CA ASP A 36 12.87 7.91 -13.96
C ASP A 36 11.90 7.00 -14.74
N PHE A 37 10.64 6.94 -14.31
CA PHE A 37 9.58 6.35 -15.12
C PHE A 37 9.02 7.37 -16.10
N THR A 38 8.93 6.98 -17.36
CA THR A 38 8.38 7.85 -18.41
C THR A 38 6.86 7.94 -18.32
N GLN A 39 6.27 8.97 -18.95
CA GLN A 39 4.81 9.10 -19.00
C GLN A 39 4.14 7.94 -19.73
N GLU A 40 4.83 7.35 -20.72
CA GLU A 40 4.37 6.18 -21.47
C GLU A 40 4.35 4.92 -20.58
N GLU A 41 5.42 4.70 -19.80
CA GLU A 41 5.50 3.61 -18.82
C GLU A 41 4.40 3.73 -17.75
N ILE A 42 4.21 4.93 -17.22
CA ILE A 42 3.16 5.22 -16.23
C ILE A 42 1.77 5.01 -16.84
N ALA A 43 1.57 5.35 -18.12
CA ALA A 43 0.31 5.12 -18.81
C ALA A 43 0.01 3.61 -18.91
N ILE A 44 0.99 2.79 -19.31
CA ILE A 44 0.87 1.31 -19.38
C ILE A 44 0.51 0.73 -18.01
N LEU A 45 1.16 1.18 -16.94
CA LEU A 45 0.86 0.76 -15.57
C LEU A 45 -0.56 1.14 -15.14
N LYS A 46 -1.08 2.28 -15.59
CA LYS A 46 -2.42 2.76 -15.24
C LYS A 46 -3.54 2.17 -16.10
N SER A 47 -3.22 1.57 -17.25
CA SER A 47 -4.18 0.95 -18.16
C SER A 47 -4.04 -0.58 -18.14
N GLU A 48 -3.21 -1.12 -19.02
CA GLU A 48 -3.09 -2.54 -19.34
C GLU A 48 -2.64 -3.38 -18.15
N LYS A 49 -1.76 -2.82 -17.32
CA LYS A 49 -1.11 -3.54 -16.22
C LYS A 49 -1.63 -3.16 -14.84
N LEU A 50 -2.66 -2.31 -14.75
CA LEU A 50 -3.14 -1.75 -13.48
C LEU A 50 -3.48 -2.81 -12.43
N LYS A 51 -4.18 -3.87 -12.84
CA LYS A 51 -4.55 -4.96 -11.93
C LYS A 51 -3.32 -5.64 -11.35
N GLN A 52 -2.39 -6.05 -12.21
CA GLN A 52 -1.17 -6.75 -11.80
C GLN A 52 -0.32 -5.86 -10.90
N PHE A 53 -0.17 -4.58 -11.28
CA PHE A 53 0.56 -3.58 -10.52
C PHE A 53 -0.02 -3.38 -9.11
N LEU A 54 -1.34 -3.19 -9.00
CA LEU A 54 -2.01 -3.04 -7.71
C LEU A 54 -1.94 -4.30 -6.84
N ASP A 55 -2.16 -5.49 -7.44
CA ASP A 55 -2.11 -6.76 -6.70
C ASP A 55 -0.73 -6.99 -6.07
N LEU A 56 0.36 -6.67 -6.81
CA LEU A 56 1.72 -6.80 -6.32
C LEU A 56 2.09 -5.75 -5.27
N ILE A 57 1.66 -4.49 -5.44
CA ILE A 57 1.85 -3.46 -4.40
C ILE A 57 1.18 -3.88 -3.09
N ILE A 58 -0.07 -4.35 -3.17
CA ILE A 58 -0.84 -4.80 -2.01
C ILE A 58 -0.16 -6.01 -1.35
N PHE A 59 0.34 -6.94 -2.15
CA PHE A 59 1.08 -8.10 -1.65
C PHE A 59 2.36 -7.67 -0.92
N GLY A 60 3.17 -6.79 -1.51
CA GLY A 60 4.38 -6.25 -0.89
C GLY A 60 4.10 -5.54 0.43
N LEU A 61 3.06 -4.71 0.48
CA LEU A 61 2.61 -4.06 1.72
C LEU A 61 2.19 -5.07 2.79
N LYS A 62 1.42 -6.10 2.41
CA LYS A 62 1.01 -7.16 3.31
C LYS A 62 2.22 -7.89 3.91
N CYS A 63 3.21 -8.24 3.08
CA CYS A 63 4.45 -8.86 3.54
C CYS A 63 5.20 -7.97 4.53
N SER A 64 5.34 -6.67 4.23
CA SER A 64 5.98 -5.70 5.12
C SER A 64 5.27 -5.57 6.48
N LEU A 65 3.94 -5.54 6.47
CA LEU A 65 3.12 -5.50 7.69
C LEU A 65 3.27 -6.76 8.54
N ILE A 66 3.25 -7.94 7.90
CA ILE A 66 3.42 -9.23 8.59
C ILE A 66 4.82 -9.32 9.21
N GLY A 67 5.86 -8.98 8.44
CA GLY A 67 7.27 -9.03 8.88
C GLY A 67 7.58 -8.07 10.03
N SER A 68 6.89 -6.93 10.10
CA SER A 68 7.08 -5.90 11.15
C SER A 68 6.39 -6.19 12.50
N PHE A 69 6.17 -7.46 12.86
CA PHE A 69 5.63 -7.92 14.15
C PHE A 69 4.16 -7.52 14.43
N THR A 70 3.30 -7.46 13.40
CA THR A 70 1.85 -7.34 13.63
C THR A 70 1.15 -8.72 13.62
N GLY A 71 1.76 -9.75 13.04
CA GLY A 71 1.14 -11.08 12.98
C GLY A 71 -0.06 -11.12 12.01
N ASN A 72 -0.37 -12.31 11.51
CA ASN A 72 -1.32 -12.48 10.39
C ASN A 72 -2.69 -11.85 10.63
N ARG A 73 -3.22 -11.97 11.85
CA ARG A 73 -4.53 -11.44 12.23
C ARG A 73 -4.62 -9.92 12.12
N GLN A 74 -3.54 -9.21 12.44
CA GLN A 74 -3.53 -7.74 12.37
C GLN A 74 -3.44 -7.26 10.93
N ALA A 75 -2.57 -7.87 10.12
CA ALA A 75 -2.50 -7.60 8.70
C ALA A 75 -3.86 -7.85 8.02
N GLU A 76 -4.57 -8.92 8.40
CA GLU A 76 -5.91 -9.20 7.90
C GLU A 76 -6.94 -8.14 8.30
N ILE A 77 -6.88 -7.63 9.54
CA ILE A 77 -7.73 -6.54 9.99
C ILE A 77 -7.56 -5.30 9.10
N LEU A 78 -6.31 -4.97 8.75
CA LEU A 78 -6.01 -3.83 7.88
C LEU A 78 -6.51 -4.09 6.45
N VAL A 79 -6.22 -5.27 5.89
CA VAL A 79 -6.64 -5.66 4.54
C VAL A 79 -8.16 -5.55 4.38
N LYS A 80 -8.94 -6.14 5.29
CA LYS A 80 -10.41 -6.10 5.23
C LYS A 80 -10.99 -4.71 5.45
N ARG A 81 -10.38 -3.93 6.36
CA ARG A 81 -10.86 -2.57 6.62
C ARG A 81 -10.62 -1.61 5.47
N TYR A 82 -9.51 -1.74 4.77
CA TYR A 82 -9.24 -0.90 3.60
C TYR A 82 -9.74 -1.55 2.30
N GLY A 83 -10.24 -2.80 2.33
CA GLY A 83 -10.72 -3.50 1.13
C GLY A 83 -9.59 -3.86 0.16
N LEU A 84 -8.38 -4.12 0.68
CA LEU A 84 -7.19 -4.41 -0.13
C LEU A 84 -7.24 -5.81 -0.78
N ASP A 85 -8.11 -6.69 -0.29
CA ASP A 85 -8.45 -7.94 -0.96
C ASP A 85 -9.43 -7.75 -2.13
N GLY A 86 -9.95 -6.52 -2.32
CA GLY A 86 -10.98 -6.20 -3.30
C GLY A 86 -12.36 -6.70 -2.91
N GLY A 87 -12.54 -7.09 -1.65
CA GLY A 87 -13.82 -7.41 -1.03
C GLY A 87 -14.51 -6.17 -0.46
N ARG A 88 -15.54 -6.37 0.35
CA ARG A 88 -16.25 -5.25 1.00
C ARG A 88 -15.39 -4.64 2.09
N VAL A 89 -15.32 -3.31 2.12
CA VAL A 89 -14.76 -2.55 3.24
C VAL A 89 -15.63 -2.78 4.47
N LEU A 90 -15.01 -3.29 5.55
CA LEU A 90 -15.69 -3.56 6.81
C LEU A 90 -15.53 -2.41 7.80
N THR A 91 -16.62 -2.08 8.48
CA THR A 91 -16.61 -1.09 9.56
C THR A 91 -15.91 -1.63 10.81
N LEU A 92 -15.47 -0.75 11.70
CA LEU A 92 -14.94 -1.13 13.02
C LEU A 92 -15.85 -2.10 13.79
N GLN A 93 -17.16 -1.93 13.67
CA GLN A 93 -18.13 -2.78 14.35
C GLN A 93 -18.17 -4.17 13.72
N GLN A 94 -18.33 -4.25 12.40
CA GLN A 94 -18.33 -5.53 11.67
C GLN A 94 -17.04 -6.31 11.85
N MET A 95 -15.91 -5.61 11.89
CA MET A 95 -14.60 -6.20 12.23
C MET A 95 -14.56 -6.68 13.69
N GLY A 96 -15.20 -5.97 14.62
CA GLY A 96 -15.32 -6.43 15.99
C GLY A 96 -16.09 -7.75 16.07
N ASP A 97 -17.23 -7.80 15.39
CA ASP A 97 -18.10 -8.97 15.35
C ASP A 97 -17.38 -10.17 14.68
N GLU A 98 -16.73 -9.96 13.53
CA GLU A 98 -16.00 -11.02 12.80
C GLU A 98 -14.82 -11.60 13.59
N PHE A 99 -14.08 -10.74 14.29
CA PHE A 99 -12.90 -11.16 15.05
C PHE A 99 -13.19 -11.45 16.52
N GLY A 100 -14.45 -11.38 16.98
CA GLY A 100 -14.82 -11.62 18.37
C GLY A 100 -14.14 -10.64 19.36
N VAL A 101 -14.01 -9.38 18.98
CA VAL A 101 -13.41 -8.32 19.80
C VAL A 101 -14.27 -7.06 19.79
N SER A 102 -14.07 -6.14 20.75
CA SER A 102 -14.81 -4.89 20.75
C SER A 102 -14.41 -3.98 19.58
N LYS A 103 -15.34 -3.12 19.15
CA LYS A 103 -15.10 -2.02 18.20
C LYS A 103 -13.85 -1.19 18.58
N GLU A 104 -13.72 -0.90 19.86
CA GLU A 104 -12.60 -0.13 20.41
C GLU A 104 -11.28 -0.89 20.30
N ARG A 105 -11.28 -2.21 20.52
CA ARG A 105 -10.10 -3.04 20.30
C ARG A 105 -9.63 -3.00 18.85
N VAL A 106 -10.55 -3.07 17.89
CA VAL A 106 -10.21 -2.94 16.45
C VAL A 106 -9.62 -1.56 16.16
N ARG A 107 -10.18 -0.48 16.74
CA ARG A 107 -9.64 0.89 16.60
C ARG A 107 -8.20 0.98 17.08
N GLN A 108 -7.92 0.45 18.28
CA GLN A 108 -6.59 0.44 18.86
C GLN A 108 -5.59 -0.37 18.02
N LEU A 109 -6.01 -1.53 17.52
CA LEU A 109 -5.18 -2.36 16.64
C LEU A 109 -4.84 -1.61 15.35
N GLN A 110 -5.82 -0.95 14.72
CA GLN A 110 -5.55 -0.10 13.55
C GLN A 110 -4.54 0.99 13.88
N GLU A 111 -4.76 1.75 14.95
CA GLU A 111 -3.87 2.87 15.27
C GLU A 111 -2.45 2.39 15.53
N LYS A 112 -2.30 1.22 16.16
CA LYS A 112 -1.00 0.58 16.35
C LYS A 112 -0.34 0.23 15.02
N MET A 113 -1.07 -0.29 14.05
CA MET A 113 -0.55 -0.61 12.72
C MET A 113 -0.18 0.66 11.94
N LEU A 114 -1.06 1.66 11.90
CA LEU A 114 -0.80 2.95 11.24
C LEU A 114 0.40 3.67 11.87
N LYS A 115 0.58 3.59 13.20
CA LYS A 115 1.76 4.12 13.88
C LYS A 115 3.05 3.40 13.48
N LYS A 116 3.01 2.09 13.25
CA LYS A 116 4.15 1.35 12.70
C LYS A 116 4.45 1.79 11.27
N LEU A 117 3.40 2.20 10.56
CA LEU A 117 3.54 2.86 9.30
C LEU A 117 3.95 4.35 9.45
N THR A 118 5.05 4.63 10.16
CA THR A 118 5.56 6.01 10.40
C THR A 118 5.95 6.72 9.10
N PRO A 119 5.79 8.04 8.98
CA PRO A 119 6.02 8.79 7.75
C PRO A 119 7.40 8.56 7.10
N THR A 120 8.49 8.54 7.88
CA THR A 120 9.85 8.41 7.34
C THR A 120 10.17 7.00 6.86
N LYS A 121 9.96 5.98 7.71
CA LYS A 121 10.25 4.58 7.34
C LYS A 121 9.26 4.03 6.31
N THR A 122 7.97 4.35 6.46
CA THR A 122 6.94 3.86 5.55
C THR A 122 7.01 4.50 4.20
N ARG A 123 7.33 5.78 4.11
CA ARG A 123 7.48 6.42 2.80
C ARG A 123 8.55 5.72 1.99
N HIS A 124 9.71 5.43 2.59
CA HIS A 124 10.78 4.72 1.89
C HIS A 124 10.35 3.31 1.46
N ILE A 125 9.80 2.51 2.38
CA ILE A 125 9.31 1.15 2.07
C ILE A 125 8.21 1.17 1.00
N LEU A 126 7.29 2.13 1.07
CA LEU A 126 6.20 2.29 0.11
C LEU A 126 6.74 2.67 -1.28
N GLU A 127 7.62 3.65 -1.35
CA GLU A 127 8.26 4.07 -2.59
C GLU A 127 9.05 2.90 -3.19
N GLU A 128 9.81 2.17 -2.38
CA GLU A 128 10.57 0.98 -2.79
C GLU A 128 9.65 -0.12 -3.34
N ILE A 129 8.56 -0.46 -2.62
CA ILE A 129 7.57 -1.45 -3.10
C ILE A 129 6.97 -1.00 -4.44
N ILE A 130 6.58 0.27 -4.57
CA ILE A 130 5.98 0.81 -5.79
C ILE A 130 6.96 0.72 -6.96
N VAL A 131 8.20 1.16 -6.77
CA VAL A 131 9.22 1.18 -7.82
C VAL A 131 9.62 -0.24 -8.23
N LEU A 132 9.91 -1.12 -7.27
CA LEU A 132 10.24 -2.52 -7.56
C LEU A 132 9.10 -3.22 -8.30
N THR A 133 7.86 -2.95 -7.89
CA THR A 133 6.69 -3.50 -8.57
C THR A 133 6.58 -2.96 -10.00
N ALA A 134 6.80 -1.67 -10.21
CA ALA A 134 6.75 -1.05 -11.52
C ALA A 134 7.82 -1.62 -12.46
N CYS A 135 9.07 -1.75 -11.97
CA CYS A 135 10.16 -2.42 -12.68
C CYS A 135 9.78 -3.85 -13.07
N ASN A 136 9.28 -4.63 -12.11
CA ASN A 136 8.89 -6.02 -12.37
C ASN A 136 7.73 -6.15 -13.38
N VAL A 137 6.75 -5.25 -13.33
CA VAL A 137 5.58 -5.28 -14.23
C VAL A 137 5.93 -4.82 -15.65
N LEU A 138 6.89 -3.89 -15.77
CA LEU A 138 7.37 -3.36 -17.04
C LEU A 138 8.57 -4.11 -17.60
N GLU A 139 9.05 -5.15 -16.91
CA GLU A 139 10.28 -5.89 -17.26
C GLU A 139 11.50 -4.95 -17.43
N LYS A 140 11.54 -3.90 -16.62
CA LYS A 140 12.58 -2.86 -16.61
C LYS A 140 13.60 -3.18 -15.53
N GLU A 141 14.89 -2.99 -15.85
CA GLU A 141 15.94 -3.11 -14.85
C GLU A 141 15.74 -2.08 -13.73
N TYR A 142 15.79 -2.56 -12.50
CA TYR A 142 15.76 -1.68 -11.34
C TYR A 142 17.11 -0.96 -11.24
N SER A 143 17.09 0.35 -11.46
CA SER A 143 18.22 1.23 -11.19
C SER A 143 17.89 2.03 -9.93
N PRO A 144 18.50 1.72 -8.76
CA PRO A 144 18.30 2.52 -7.57
C PRO A 144 18.93 3.91 -7.78
N ASN A 145 18.10 4.91 -8.05
CA ASN A 145 18.55 6.30 -7.99
C ASN A 145 18.88 6.67 -6.54
N LEU A 146 20.15 6.51 -6.17
CA LEU A 146 21.02 7.37 -5.33
C LEU A 146 20.40 8.15 -4.15
N ARG A 147 19.33 7.69 -3.49
CA ARG A 147 18.88 8.27 -2.21
C ARG A 147 19.82 7.97 -1.03
N ASP A 148 20.85 7.18 -1.24
CA ASP A 148 21.96 7.03 -0.28
C ASP A 148 22.89 8.26 -0.21
N LYS A 149 22.70 9.29 -1.06
CA LYS A 149 23.53 10.50 -1.02
C LYS A 149 23.00 11.64 -0.14
N GLU A 150 21.72 11.67 0.24
CA GLU A 150 21.14 12.81 0.97
C GLU A 150 20.91 12.57 2.48
N ASN A 151 21.09 11.33 2.98
CA ASN A 151 20.94 11.03 4.41
C ASN A 151 22.26 10.77 5.15
N ASN A 152 23.41 11.06 4.52
CA ASN A 152 24.74 10.94 5.12
C ASN A 152 25.54 12.26 5.14
N GLU A 153 24.86 13.39 5.03
CA GLU A 153 25.44 14.71 5.36
C GLU A 153 24.46 15.49 6.25
N LEU A 154 24.60 15.31 7.57
CA LEU A 154 24.57 16.32 8.65
C LEU A 154 24.50 15.66 10.03
#